data_AF-A0A948JF76-F1
#
_entry.id   AF-A0A948JF76-F1
#
_cell.length_a   1.000
_cell.length_b   1.000
_cell.length_c   1.000
_cell.angle_alpha   90.00
_cell.angle_beta   90.00
_cell.angle_gamma   90.00
#
_symmetry.space_group_name_H-M   'P 1'
#
loop_
_entity.id
_entity.type
_entity.pdbx_description
1 polymer ?
#
loop_
_entity_poly.entity_id
_entity_poly.type
_entity_poly.pdbx_seq_one_letter_code
_entity_poly.pdbx_strand_id
1 'polypeptide(L)'
;MARWGPKKPTKHFAHQGSDERICKSALETEIHIRAKELIEHELKLLLPLNFKIEDGIKYRPINLDSVRLENMVHGRVPDLIVTSGGDEYLIEIAVTHFCDYEKISFYKQQKLSCIEIDMSSVRNDADVESRIRTVLFEEPGGLNYWISINPLSAFGIEMMDNLRTEVSDLRRELSKLKSKVQEYGKQERMLYKDISKLQSDKGKEAIELHQLKLLGSTTSKLYQLEAMVLDKQQELTSLEEMISSARSNNHELIGMLDRVEGERASLYARQQMFESERTKFNDYVSSKENEFAAREQVIHEKFDLLNSVETALAKYGINLEQVRAVASLLQQRAKLETDLQQSIVKNQDRLNKAIQQEYTRHKLLQKRTTQLNNEIAEQEKVLDFCVNEINKRRRDMAALKPQGE
;
A
#
# COMPACT_ATOMS: atom_id res chain seq x y z
N MET A 1 23.58 25.57 -51.99
CA MET A 1 23.45 26.26 -50.69
C MET A 1 21.99 26.26 -50.27
N ALA A 2 21.62 25.39 -49.33
CA ALA A 2 20.27 25.30 -48.78
C ALA A 2 20.07 26.40 -47.72
N ARG A 3 19.05 27.24 -47.88
CA ARG A 3 18.63 28.22 -46.86
C ARG A 3 17.44 27.65 -46.10
N TRP A 4 17.63 27.45 -44.80
CA TRP A 4 16.60 27.18 -43.80
C TRP A 4 15.50 28.26 -43.83
N GLY A 5 14.24 27.83 -43.90
CA GLY A 5 13.07 28.67 -43.64
C GLY A 5 12.68 28.64 -42.15
N PRO A 6 12.04 29.69 -41.62
CA PRO A 6 11.82 29.86 -40.18
C PRO A 6 10.74 28.92 -39.63
N LYS A 7 11.02 28.33 -38.46
CA LYS A 7 10.09 27.52 -37.67
C LYS A 7 8.84 28.35 -37.33
N LYS A 8 7.65 27.80 -37.57
CA LYS A 8 6.40 28.33 -37.00
C LYS A 8 6.48 28.21 -35.47
N PRO A 9 6.15 29.25 -34.69
CA PRO A 9 6.13 29.14 -33.25
C PRO A 9 4.99 28.19 -32.85
N THR A 10 5.36 27.14 -32.13
CA THR A 10 4.48 26.33 -31.31
C THR A 10 3.65 27.25 -30.42
N LYS A 11 2.33 27.02 -30.38
CA LYS A 11 1.43 27.72 -29.47
C LYS A 11 1.78 27.32 -28.03
N HIS A 12 2.69 28.06 -27.42
CA HIS A 12 2.87 28.04 -25.98
C HIS A 12 1.66 28.77 -25.39
N PHE A 13 0.74 28.02 -24.80
CA PHE A 13 -0.37 28.59 -24.05
C PHE A 13 0.22 29.38 -22.87
N ALA A 14 0.16 30.71 -22.96
CA ALA A 14 0.46 31.61 -21.87
C ALA A 14 -0.79 31.73 -20.98
N HIS A 15 -0.69 31.34 -19.71
CA HIS A 15 -1.76 31.55 -18.74
C HIS A 15 -1.77 33.02 -18.30
N GLN A 16 -2.80 33.77 -18.70
CA GLN A 16 -3.24 34.95 -17.98
C GLN A 16 -4.19 34.49 -16.85
N GLY A 17 -3.81 34.77 -15.62
CA GLY A 17 -4.49 34.26 -14.43
C GLY A 17 -5.78 35.01 -14.08
N SER A 18 -6.77 34.25 -13.60
CA SER A 18 -7.48 34.49 -12.35
C SER A 18 -8.60 33.45 -12.19
N ASP A 19 -8.26 32.21 -11.80
CA ASP A 19 -9.15 31.40 -10.95
C ASP A 19 -8.44 30.15 -10.45
N GLU A 20 -7.85 30.24 -9.25
CA GLU A 20 -7.14 29.12 -8.61
C GLU A 20 -8.04 27.89 -8.40
N ARG A 21 -9.36 28.08 -8.28
CA ARG A 21 -10.34 27.00 -8.11
C ARG A 21 -10.65 26.27 -9.42
N ILE A 22 -10.68 26.99 -10.54
CA ILE A 22 -10.94 26.39 -11.87
C ILE A 22 -9.73 25.55 -12.30
N CYS A 23 -8.50 26.04 -12.08
CA CYS A 23 -7.29 25.27 -12.36
C CYS A 23 -7.19 24.00 -11.49
N LYS A 24 -7.59 24.08 -10.21
CA LYS A 24 -7.55 22.94 -9.30
C LYS A 24 -8.55 21.83 -9.68
N SER A 25 -9.78 22.20 -10.05
CA SER A 25 -10.79 21.24 -10.51
C SER A 25 -10.43 20.62 -11.87
N ALA A 26 -9.86 21.41 -12.78
CA ALA A 26 -9.38 20.90 -14.07
C ALA A 26 -8.24 19.88 -13.90
N LEU A 27 -7.27 20.18 -13.01
CA LEU A 27 -6.18 19.26 -12.70
C LEU A 27 -6.65 17.97 -12.02
N GLU A 28 -7.66 18.06 -11.13
CA GLU A 28 -8.26 16.87 -10.52
C GLU A 28 -8.88 15.95 -11.57
N THR A 29 -9.62 16.54 -12.51
CA THR A 29 -10.25 15.82 -13.62
C THR A 29 -9.18 15.18 -14.53
N GLU A 30 -8.07 15.89 -14.78
CA GLU A 30 -6.96 15.39 -15.59
C GLU A 30 -6.24 14.21 -14.93
N ILE A 31 -5.94 14.28 -13.63
CA ILE A 31 -5.32 13.16 -12.88
C ILE A 31 -6.22 11.92 -12.93
N HIS A 32 -7.53 12.11 -12.76
CA HIS A 32 -8.51 11.02 -12.76
C HIS A 32 -8.60 10.32 -14.14
N ILE A 33 -8.73 11.12 -15.21
CA ILE A 33 -8.74 10.62 -16.59
C ILE A 33 -7.43 9.90 -16.91
N ARG A 34 -6.30 10.50 -16.54
CA ARG A 34 -4.99 9.96 -16.87
C ARG A 34 -4.71 8.64 -16.16
N ALA A 35 -5.10 8.53 -14.89
CA ALA A 35 -4.99 7.28 -14.15
C ALA A 35 -5.85 6.17 -14.78
N LYS A 36 -7.08 6.49 -15.21
CA LYS A 36 -7.95 5.55 -15.94
C LYS A 36 -7.29 5.01 -17.22
N GLU A 37 -6.76 5.91 -18.05
CA GLU A 37 -6.08 5.55 -19.30
C GLU A 37 -4.84 4.68 -19.07
N LEU A 38 -4.06 4.98 -18.03
CA LEU A 38 -2.85 4.21 -17.70
C LEU A 38 -3.20 2.78 -17.28
N ILE A 39 -4.24 2.58 -16.46
CA ILE A 39 -4.68 1.24 -16.06
C ILE A 39 -5.18 0.45 -17.26
N GLU A 40 -5.98 1.06 -18.13
CA GLU A 40 -6.49 0.44 -19.35
C GLU A 40 -5.36 0.02 -20.31
N HIS A 41 -4.33 0.86 -20.46
CA HIS A 41 -3.22 0.60 -21.37
C HIS A 41 -2.21 -0.42 -20.82
N GLU A 42 -1.82 -0.29 -19.55
CA GLU A 42 -0.74 -1.11 -18.96
C GLU A 42 -1.23 -2.50 -18.54
N LEU A 43 -2.55 -2.70 -18.38
CA LEU A 43 -3.17 -3.97 -17.95
C LEU A 43 -2.49 -4.58 -16.72
N LYS A 44 -2.09 -3.72 -15.80
CA LYS A 44 -1.43 -4.07 -14.55
C LYS A 44 -1.94 -3.15 -13.45
N LEU A 45 -1.86 -3.62 -12.21
CA LEU A 45 -2.18 -2.79 -11.05
C LEU A 45 -1.48 -3.33 -9.81
N LEU A 46 -1.09 -2.43 -8.92
CA LEU A 46 -0.50 -2.77 -7.65
C LEU A 46 -1.55 -2.67 -6.54
N LEU A 47 -1.91 -3.81 -5.92
CA LEU A 47 -2.98 -3.91 -4.94
C LEU A 47 -2.46 -4.24 -3.53
N PRO A 48 -3.08 -3.71 -2.46
CA PRO A 48 -2.67 -3.98 -1.09
C PRO A 48 -3.09 -5.39 -0.65
N LEU A 49 -2.18 -6.14 -0.02
CA LEU A 49 -2.35 -7.51 0.46
C LEU A 49 -2.82 -7.62 1.92
N ASN A 50 -3.10 -6.51 2.58
CA ASN A 50 -3.58 -6.44 3.96
C ASN A 50 -4.62 -5.33 4.14
N PHE A 51 -5.50 -5.52 5.12
CA PHE A 51 -6.53 -4.53 5.47
C PHE A 51 -5.86 -3.45 6.32
N LYS A 52 -5.38 -2.38 5.67
CA LYS A 52 -4.87 -1.12 6.25
C LYS A 52 -4.39 -1.22 7.72
N ILE A 53 -3.09 -1.37 7.94
CA ILE A 53 -2.46 -1.20 9.26
C ILE A 53 -1.27 -0.22 9.15
N GLU A 54 -1.07 0.57 10.21
CA GLU A 54 -0.06 1.63 10.38
C GLU A 54 1.39 1.17 10.12
N ASP A 55 1.67 -0.13 10.22
CA ASP A 55 3.00 -0.71 9.99
C ASP A 55 3.04 -1.50 8.67
N GLY A 56 3.34 -0.81 7.57
CA GLY A 56 3.79 -1.41 6.30
C GLY A 56 2.71 -2.16 5.50
N ILE A 57 2.00 -1.45 4.62
CA ILE A 57 1.12 -2.10 3.64
C ILE A 57 1.97 -2.90 2.65
N LYS A 58 1.68 -4.19 2.54
CA LYS A 58 2.29 -5.06 1.54
C LYS A 58 1.51 -4.91 0.25
N TYR A 59 2.20 -4.79 -0.87
CA TYR A 59 1.57 -4.69 -2.17
C TYR A 59 1.91 -5.90 -3.04
N ARG A 60 0.94 -6.30 -3.87
CA ARG A 60 1.08 -7.35 -4.88
C ARG A 60 0.73 -6.82 -6.26
N PRO A 61 1.63 -6.91 -7.24
CA PRO A 61 1.28 -6.60 -8.62
C PRO A 61 0.35 -7.70 -9.15
N ILE A 62 -0.71 -7.28 -9.83
CA ILE A 62 -1.62 -8.15 -10.56
C ILE A 62 -1.59 -7.78 -12.04
N ASN A 63 -1.71 -8.79 -12.91
CA ASN A 63 -1.95 -8.57 -14.33
C ASN A 63 -3.46 -8.59 -14.57
N LEU A 64 -3.96 -7.64 -15.33
CA LEU A 64 -5.38 -7.50 -15.67
C LEU A 64 -5.64 -8.23 -16.98
N ASP A 65 -6.72 -9.00 -17.01
CA ASP A 65 -7.21 -9.68 -18.21
C ASP A 65 -8.04 -8.71 -19.07
N SER A 66 -8.81 -7.81 -18.45
CA SER A 66 -9.59 -6.78 -19.13
C SER A 66 -9.87 -5.57 -18.23
N VAL A 67 -10.15 -4.42 -18.85
CA VAL A 67 -10.52 -3.16 -18.19
C VAL A 67 -11.75 -2.58 -18.89
N ARG A 68 -12.71 -2.08 -18.11
CA ARG A 68 -13.92 -1.42 -18.59
C ARG A 68 -14.14 -0.12 -17.82
N LEU A 69 -14.31 1.00 -18.52
CA LEU A 69 -14.42 2.35 -17.95
C LEU A 69 -15.89 2.74 -17.76
N GLU A 70 -16.24 3.24 -16.56
CA GLU A 70 -17.54 3.87 -16.28
C GLU A 70 -18.77 3.00 -16.61
N ASN A 71 -18.63 1.70 -16.39
CA ASN A 71 -19.70 0.73 -16.64
C ASN A 71 -20.62 0.58 -15.42
N MET A 72 -21.93 0.63 -15.64
CA MET A 72 -22.93 0.44 -14.58
C MET A 72 -22.90 -0.99 -14.03
N VAL A 73 -22.79 -1.12 -12.71
CA VAL A 73 -22.84 -2.38 -11.94
C VAL A 73 -23.85 -2.24 -10.82
N HIS A 74 -24.89 -3.08 -10.84
CA HIS A 74 -25.93 -3.13 -9.79
C HIS A 74 -26.55 -1.75 -9.44
N GLY A 75 -26.59 -0.81 -10.39
CA GLY A 75 -27.16 0.52 -10.20
C GLY A 75 -26.19 1.61 -9.73
N ARG A 76 -24.87 1.33 -9.65
CA ARG A 76 -23.82 2.34 -9.46
C ARG A 76 -22.73 2.22 -10.53
N VAL A 77 -22.00 3.30 -10.78
CA VAL A 77 -20.90 3.37 -11.75
C VAL A 77 -19.59 3.56 -10.98
N PRO A 78 -18.73 2.53 -10.86
CA PRO A 78 -17.35 2.73 -10.43
C PRO A 78 -16.54 3.41 -11.53
N ASP A 79 -15.35 3.92 -11.20
CA ASP A 79 -14.46 4.51 -12.19
C ASP A 79 -13.96 3.48 -13.20
N LEU A 80 -13.54 2.32 -12.71
CA LEU A 80 -13.17 1.19 -13.55
C LEU A 80 -13.72 -0.12 -13.01
N ILE A 81 -13.95 -1.05 -13.92
CA ILE A 81 -14.14 -2.46 -13.62
C ILE A 81 -13.00 -3.23 -14.30
N VAL A 82 -12.21 -3.95 -13.52
CA VAL A 82 -11.10 -4.74 -14.03
C VAL A 82 -11.32 -6.20 -13.71
N THR A 83 -10.87 -7.09 -14.60
CA THR A 83 -10.88 -8.53 -14.35
C THR A 83 -9.46 -9.04 -14.24
N SER A 84 -9.16 -9.87 -13.25
CA SER A 84 -7.85 -10.51 -13.11
C SER A 84 -8.01 -11.89 -12.51
N GLY A 85 -7.50 -12.91 -13.19
CA GLY A 85 -7.58 -14.27 -12.69
C GLY A 85 -9.03 -14.69 -12.44
N GLY A 86 -9.97 -14.19 -13.26
CA GLY A 86 -11.39 -14.53 -13.25
C GLY A 86 -12.26 -13.82 -12.25
N ASP A 87 -11.65 -13.06 -11.37
CA ASP A 87 -12.36 -12.21 -10.43
C ASP A 87 -12.52 -10.82 -11.02
N GLU A 88 -13.65 -10.20 -10.68
CA GLU A 88 -13.94 -8.81 -11.01
C GLU A 88 -13.62 -7.91 -9.80
N TYR A 89 -12.91 -6.82 -10.06
CA TYR A 89 -12.55 -5.81 -9.09
C TYR A 89 -13.03 -4.44 -9.58
N LEU A 90 -13.78 -3.73 -8.74
CA LEU A 90 -14.18 -2.36 -8.99
C LEU A 90 -13.12 -1.41 -8.42
N ILE A 91 -12.75 -0.40 -9.18
CA ILE A 91 -11.76 0.61 -8.80
C ILE A 91 -12.47 1.95 -8.70
N GLU A 92 -12.24 2.64 -7.58
CA GLU A 92 -12.59 4.04 -7.36
C GLU A 92 -11.27 4.82 -7.22
N ILE A 93 -11.14 5.94 -7.95
CA ILE A 93 -9.96 6.81 -7.91
C ILE A 93 -10.34 8.09 -7.16
N ALA A 94 -9.77 8.26 -5.97
CA ALA A 94 -10.01 9.43 -5.14
C ALA A 94 -8.90 10.46 -5.32
N VAL A 95 -9.22 11.64 -5.86
CA VAL A 95 -8.28 12.78 -5.94
C VAL A 95 -8.57 13.80 -4.84
N THR A 96 -9.83 14.17 -4.67
CA THR A 96 -10.30 15.11 -3.62
C THR A 96 -11.46 14.60 -2.80
N HIS A 97 -12.22 13.66 -3.35
CA HIS A 97 -13.39 13.09 -2.72
C HIS A 97 -13.20 11.58 -2.66
N PHE A 98 -13.20 11.06 -1.45
CA PHE A 98 -13.22 9.62 -1.18
C PHE A 98 -14.67 9.11 -1.22
N CYS A 99 -14.82 7.80 -1.33
CA CYS A 99 -16.10 7.12 -1.31
C CYS A 99 -16.84 7.45 -0.01
N ASP A 100 -18.08 7.89 -0.17
CA ASP A 100 -18.95 8.16 0.96
C ASP A 100 -19.45 6.86 1.62
N TYR A 101 -20.11 7.04 2.77
CA TYR A 101 -20.69 5.92 3.52
C TYR A 101 -21.68 5.09 2.68
N GLU A 102 -22.42 5.72 1.76
CA GLU A 102 -23.40 5.03 0.93
C GLU A 102 -22.74 4.11 -0.10
N LYS A 103 -21.69 4.58 -0.79
CA LYS A 103 -20.88 3.77 -1.71
C LYS A 103 -20.25 2.60 -0.96
N ILE A 104 -19.62 2.87 0.19
CA ILE A 104 -18.98 1.84 1.02
C ILE A 104 -19.99 0.78 1.44
N SER A 105 -21.14 1.20 1.96
CA SER A 105 -22.20 0.29 2.41
C SER A 105 -22.76 -0.55 1.26
N PHE A 106 -22.96 0.07 0.09
CA PHE A 106 -23.42 -0.62 -1.11
C PHE A 106 -22.45 -1.73 -1.53
N TYR A 107 -21.16 -1.42 -1.70
CA TYR A 107 -20.17 -2.41 -2.12
C TYR A 107 -20.04 -3.58 -1.13
N LYS A 108 -20.12 -3.28 0.17
CA LYS A 108 -20.12 -4.31 1.23
C LYS A 108 -21.37 -5.19 1.19
N GLN A 109 -22.56 -4.61 1.08
CA GLN A 109 -23.83 -5.37 1.03
C GLN A 109 -23.95 -6.24 -0.21
N GLN A 110 -23.51 -5.74 -1.36
CA GLN A 110 -23.50 -6.49 -2.62
C GLN A 110 -22.32 -7.48 -2.72
N LYS A 111 -21.44 -7.53 -1.70
CA LYS A 111 -20.27 -8.42 -1.63
C LYS A 111 -19.32 -8.24 -2.82
N LEU A 112 -19.23 -7.02 -3.33
CA LEU A 112 -18.38 -6.66 -4.46
C LEU A 112 -16.97 -6.33 -3.98
N SER A 113 -15.96 -6.76 -4.73
CA SER A 113 -14.56 -6.43 -4.43
C SER A 113 -14.22 -5.05 -4.98
N CYS A 114 -14.19 -4.04 -4.11
CA CYS A 114 -13.91 -2.67 -4.49
C CYS A 114 -12.69 -2.13 -3.74
N ILE A 115 -11.76 -1.55 -4.51
CA ILE A 115 -10.60 -0.82 -4.00
C ILE A 115 -10.77 0.67 -4.27
N GLU A 116 -10.38 1.48 -3.30
CA GLU A 116 -10.16 2.90 -3.48
C GLU A 116 -8.66 3.20 -3.60
N ILE A 117 -8.29 3.88 -4.68
CA ILE A 117 -6.92 4.32 -4.96
C ILE A 117 -6.82 5.81 -4.64
N ASP A 118 -5.92 6.16 -3.73
CA ASP A 118 -5.73 7.54 -3.28
C ASP A 118 -4.68 8.25 -4.16
N MET A 119 -5.16 9.26 -4.90
CA MET A 119 -4.38 10.12 -5.77
C MET A 119 -4.24 11.56 -5.21
N SER A 120 -4.70 11.83 -3.99
CA SER A 120 -4.70 13.18 -3.41
C SER A 120 -3.30 13.80 -3.32
N SER A 121 -2.28 12.97 -3.11
CA SER A 121 -0.87 13.39 -3.03
C SER A 121 -0.27 13.85 -4.37
N VAL A 122 -0.83 13.39 -5.51
CA VAL A 122 -0.30 13.64 -6.85
C VAL A 122 -0.39 15.12 -7.23
N ARG A 123 -1.40 15.83 -6.74
CA ARG A 123 -1.72 17.21 -7.14
C ARG A 123 -0.60 18.21 -6.90
N ASN A 124 0.27 17.92 -5.92
CA ASN A 124 1.34 18.81 -5.50
C ASN A 124 2.69 18.40 -6.09
N ASP A 125 2.72 17.37 -6.95
CA ASP A 125 3.95 16.87 -7.54
C ASP A 125 4.36 17.70 -8.77
N ALA A 126 5.66 17.86 -8.96
CA ALA A 126 6.22 18.56 -10.11
C ALA A 126 6.10 17.72 -11.40
N ASP A 127 6.08 16.38 -11.26
CA ASP A 127 5.87 15.44 -12.36
C ASP A 127 4.65 14.55 -12.07
N VAL A 128 3.48 15.08 -12.42
CA VAL A 128 2.17 14.45 -12.21
C VAL A 128 2.10 13.06 -12.86
N GLU A 129 2.55 12.91 -14.11
CA GLU A 129 2.48 11.64 -14.86
C GLU A 129 3.31 10.55 -14.19
N SER A 130 4.58 10.86 -13.87
CA SER A 130 5.46 9.91 -13.19
C SER A 130 4.89 9.53 -11.83
N ARG A 131 4.34 10.49 -11.09
CA ARG A 131 3.73 10.23 -9.78
C ARG A 131 2.50 9.33 -9.87
N ILE A 132 1.63 9.51 -10.87
CA ILE A 132 0.49 8.61 -11.10
C ILE A 132 0.99 7.18 -11.36
N ARG A 133 2.01 7.01 -12.20
CA ARG A 133 2.59 5.68 -12.50
C ARG A 133 3.15 5.02 -11.26
N THR A 134 3.89 5.76 -10.43
CA THR A 134 4.42 5.23 -9.18
C THR A 134 3.28 4.79 -8.25
N VAL A 135 2.20 5.58 -8.13
CA VAL A 135 1.06 5.22 -7.28
C VAL A 135 0.32 3.98 -7.78
N LEU A 136 0.20 3.79 -9.10
CA LEU A 136 -0.53 2.65 -9.67
C LEU A 136 0.29 1.36 -9.73
N PHE A 137 1.61 1.45 -9.94
CA PHE A 137 2.41 0.30 -10.40
C PHE A 137 3.66 0.00 -9.57
N GLU A 138 4.11 0.90 -8.68
CA GLU A 138 5.41 0.77 -8.02
C GLU A 138 5.34 0.92 -6.49
N GLU A 139 5.08 2.12 -5.98
CA GLU A 139 5.11 2.44 -4.56
C GLU A 139 3.96 3.39 -4.19
N PRO A 140 2.78 2.86 -3.85
CA PRO A 140 1.56 3.66 -3.69
C PRO A 140 1.53 4.52 -2.43
N GLY A 141 2.57 4.49 -1.60
CA GLY A 141 2.68 5.31 -0.39
C GLY A 141 1.68 4.96 0.71
N GLY A 142 1.03 3.80 0.65
CA GLY A 142 0.25 3.26 1.77
C GLY A 142 -1.18 3.80 1.93
N LEU A 143 -1.73 4.49 0.93
CA LEU A 143 -3.06 5.10 1.05
C LEU A 143 -4.17 4.36 0.29
N ASN A 144 -3.81 3.47 -0.65
CA ASN A 144 -4.78 2.61 -1.34
C ASN A 144 -5.35 1.58 -0.36
N TYR A 145 -6.67 1.39 -0.34
CA TYR A 145 -7.30 0.45 0.58
C TYR A 145 -8.56 -0.21 0.01
N TRP A 146 -8.81 -1.43 0.46
CA TRP A 146 -10.02 -2.17 0.11
C TRP A 146 -11.24 -1.60 0.84
N ILE A 147 -12.20 -1.08 0.09
CA ILE A 147 -13.53 -0.74 0.62
C ILE A 147 -14.27 -2.03 0.99
N SER A 148 -14.19 -3.02 0.11
CA SER A 148 -14.79 -4.34 0.27
C SER A 148 -14.00 -5.35 -0.55
N ILE A 149 -13.91 -6.58 -0.06
CA ILE A 149 -13.30 -7.69 -0.80
C ILE A 149 -14.10 -8.95 -0.56
N ASN A 150 -14.39 -9.67 -1.66
CA ASN A 150 -14.96 -10.99 -1.63
C ASN A 150 -13.89 -11.99 -1.12
N PRO A 151 -14.09 -12.66 0.03
CA PRO A 151 -13.10 -13.59 0.57
C PRO A 151 -12.92 -14.87 -0.27
N LEU A 152 -13.77 -15.09 -1.29
CA LEU A 152 -13.68 -16.22 -2.20
C LEU A 152 -12.93 -15.92 -3.50
N SER A 153 -12.59 -14.65 -3.77
CA SER A 153 -11.72 -14.32 -4.90
C SER A 153 -10.31 -14.82 -4.65
N ALA A 154 -9.53 -15.04 -5.71
CA ALA A 154 -8.14 -15.47 -5.62
C ALA A 154 -7.32 -14.52 -4.73
N PHE A 155 -7.50 -13.21 -4.91
CA PHE A 155 -6.84 -12.19 -4.09
C PHE A 155 -7.40 -12.16 -2.66
N GLY A 156 -8.71 -12.34 -2.49
CA GLY A 156 -9.36 -12.40 -1.19
C GLY A 156 -8.85 -13.57 -0.34
N ILE A 157 -8.66 -14.75 -0.93
CA ILE A 157 -8.13 -15.92 -0.24
C ILE A 157 -6.71 -15.66 0.26
N GLU A 158 -5.83 -15.17 -0.61
CA GLU A 158 -4.45 -14.85 -0.24
C GLU A 158 -4.39 -13.78 0.87
N MET A 159 -5.20 -12.73 0.75
CA MET A 159 -5.31 -11.68 1.75
C MET A 159 -5.77 -12.23 3.11
N MET A 160 -6.72 -13.15 3.11
CA MET A 160 -7.20 -13.81 4.33
C MET A 160 -6.13 -14.73 4.95
N ASP A 161 -5.35 -15.45 4.16
CA ASP A 161 -4.26 -16.30 4.65
C ASP A 161 -3.10 -15.47 5.23
N ASN A 162 -2.78 -14.35 4.58
CA ASN A 162 -1.85 -13.36 5.11
C ASN A 162 -2.35 -12.81 6.45
N LEU A 163 -3.62 -12.38 6.53
CA LEU A 163 -4.21 -11.84 7.76
C LEU A 163 -4.20 -12.87 8.89
N ARG A 164 -4.53 -14.14 8.61
CA ARG A 164 -4.45 -15.24 9.60
C ARG A 164 -3.04 -15.43 10.13
N THR A 165 -2.05 -15.41 9.24
CA THR A 165 -0.64 -15.54 9.61
C THR A 165 -0.21 -14.35 10.48
N GLU A 166 -0.59 -13.13 10.10
CA GLU A 166 -0.33 -11.91 10.87
C GLU A 166 -0.93 -11.95 12.27
N VAL A 167 -2.19 -12.38 12.39
CA VAL A 167 -2.88 -12.54 13.68
C VAL A 167 -2.17 -13.58 14.54
N SER A 168 -1.71 -14.69 13.96
CA SER A 168 -0.93 -15.72 14.66
C SER A 168 0.41 -15.17 15.18
N ASP A 169 1.12 -14.40 14.36
CA ASP A 169 2.40 -13.80 14.74
C ASP A 169 2.22 -12.73 15.83
N LEU A 170 1.22 -11.85 15.69
CA LEU A 170 0.87 -10.87 16.71
C LEU A 170 0.50 -11.52 18.05
N ARG A 171 -0.27 -12.63 18.05
CA ARG A 171 -0.57 -13.38 19.29
C ARG A 171 0.71 -13.84 19.99
N ARG A 172 1.66 -14.37 19.22
CA ARG A 172 2.95 -14.84 19.75
C ARG A 172 3.76 -13.68 20.31
N GLU A 173 3.77 -12.53 19.65
CA GLU A 173 4.44 -11.32 20.13
C GLU A 173 3.80 -10.77 21.40
N LEU A 174 2.48 -10.62 21.43
CA LEU A 174 1.74 -10.20 22.62
C LEU A 174 2.01 -11.12 23.81
N SER A 175 2.09 -12.43 23.60
CA SER A 175 2.45 -13.38 24.66
C SER A 175 3.85 -13.11 25.23
N LYS A 176 4.85 -12.82 24.38
CA LYS A 176 6.22 -12.50 24.82
C LYS A 176 6.28 -11.14 25.52
N LEU A 177 5.50 -10.18 25.05
CA LEU A 177 5.41 -8.84 25.63
C LEU A 177 4.80 -8.91 27.03
N LYS A 178 3.70 -9.67 27.19
CA LYS A 178 3.07 -9.93 28.48
C LYS A 178 4.02 -10.59 29.48
N SER A 179 4.83 -11.55 29.06
CA SER A 179 5.83 -12.16 29.96
C SER A 179 6.88 -11.14 30.42
N LYS A 180 7.33 -10.23 29.54
CA LYS A 180 8.26 -9.15 29.91
C LYS A 180 7.63 -8.15 30.88
N VAL A 181 6.37 -7.74 30.66
CA VAL A 181 5.63 -6.87 31.59
C VAL A 181 5.60 -7.49 32.99
N GLN A 182 5.28 -8.79 33.06
CA GLN A 182 5.25 -9.51 34.34
C GLN A 182 6.62 -9.58 35.01
N GLU A 183 7.69 -9.77 34.24
CA GLU A 183 9.06 -9.78 34.73
C GLU A 183 9.46 -8.42 35.32
N TYR A 184 9.25 -7.32 34.58
CA TYR A 184 9.51 -5.97 35.09
C TYR A 184 8.68 -5.65 36.34
N GLY A 185 7.40 -6.05 36.38
CA GLY A 185 6.58 -5.91 37.58
C GLY A 185 7.07 -6.73 38.78
N LYS A 186 7.78 -7.86 38.57
CA LYS A 186 8.44 -8.58 39.67
C LYS A 186 9.69 -7.84 40.17
N GLN A 187 10.52 -7.34 39.25
CA GLN A 187 11.74 -6.58 39.59
C GLN A 187 11.42 -5.32 40.38
N GLU A 188 10.42 -4.56 39.95
CA GLU A 188 9.95 -3.35 40.63
C GLU A 188 9.46 -3.64 42.06
N ARG A 189 8.67 -4.71 42.25
CA ARG A 189 8.25 -5.13 43.60
C ARG A 189 9.41 -5.52 44.52
N MET A 190 10.49 -6.07 43.97
CA MET A 190 11.70 -6.33 44.75
C MET A 190 12.39 -5.03 45.16
N LEU A 191 12.54 -4.08 44.22
CA LEU A 191 13.10 -2.76 44.53
C LEU A 191 12.29 -2.01 45.62
N TYR A 192 10.96 -2.06 45.57
CA TYR A 192 10.11 -1.49 46.62
C TYR A 192 10.38 -2.10 48.01
N LYS A 193 10.61 -3.42 48.09
CA LYS A 193 10.96 -4.09 49.34
C LYS A 193 12.32 -3.64 49.86
N ASP A 194 13.31 -3.54 48.97
CA ASP A 194 14.66 -3.12 49.33
C ASP A 194 14.69 -1.68 49.84
N ILE A 195 13.97 -0.77 49.18
CA ILE A 195 13.79 0.63 49.63
C ILE A 195 13.13 0.69 51.01
N SER A 196 12.08 -0.10 51.24
CA SER A 196 11.39 -0.13 52.53
C SER A 196 12.30 -0.61 53.66
N LYS A 197 13.15 -1.63 53.39
CA LYS A 197 14.12 -2.13 54.35
C LYS A 197 15.17 -1.07 54.71
N LEU A 198 15.74 -0.39 53.70
CA LEU A 198 16.69 0.70 53.90
C LEU A 198 16.09 1.87 54.69
N GLN A 199 14.81 2.19 54.51
CA GLN A 199 14.12 3.22 55.29
C GLN A 199 13.98 2.84 56.77
N SER A 200 13.68 1.57 57.05
CA SER A 200 13.64 1.04 58.42
C SER A 200 15.02 1.15 59.08
N ASP A 201 16.07 0.73 58.36
CA ASP A 201 17.43 0.71 58.90
C ASP A 201 17.96 2.13 59.15
N LYS A 202 17.73 3.06 58.22
CA LYS A 202 17.97 4.51 58.44
C LYS A 202 17.23 5.05 59.68
N GLY A 203 16.00 4.61 59.91
CA GLY A 203 15.21 5.01 61.08
C GLY A 203 15.85 4.54 62.40
N LYS A 204 16.38 3.32 62.44
CA LYS A 204 17.07 2.77 63.63
C LYS A 204 18.37 3.51 63.91
N GLU A 205 19.18 3.74 62.88
CA GLU A 205 20.44 4.48 63.00
C GLU A 205 20.21 5.93 63.47
N ALA A 206 19.15 6.59 63.00
CA ALA A 206 18.78 7.93 63.45
C ALA A 206 18.37 7.98 64.94
N ILE A 207 17.72 6.92 65.44
CA ILE A 207 17.33 6.79 66.86
C ILE A 207 18.58 6.57 67.73
N GLU A 208 19.51 5.69 67.32
CA GLU A 208 20.79 5.50 68.03
C GLU A 208 21.60 6.80 68.11
N LEU A 209 21.63 7.58 67.02
CA LEU A 209 22.30 8.88 66.97
C LEU A 209 21.62 9.93 67.87
N HIS A 210 20.29 9.87 68.00
CA HIS A 210 19.54 10.72 68.93
C HIS A 210 19.79 10.34 70.40
N GLN A 211 19.89 9.04 70.71
CA GLN A 211 20.20 8.54 72.06
C GLN A 211 21.62 8.93 72.51
N LEU A 212 22.59 8.91 71.59
CA LEU A 212 23.97 9.37 71.86
C LEU A 212 24.08 10.89 72.10
N LYS A 213 23.18 11.70 71.52
CA LYS A 213 23.11 13.15 71.75
C LYS A 213 22.53 13.55 73.12
N LEU A 214 21.79 12.66 73.79
CA LEU A 214 21.11 12.92 75.06
C LEU A 214 22.00 12.71 76.30
N LEU A 215 23.23 12.21 76.16
CA LEU A 215 24.18 11.92 77.26
C LEU A 215 25.00 13.14 77.74
N GLY A 216 24.53 14.36 77.50
CA GLY A 216 25.25 15.59 77.81
C GLY A 216 24.50 16.51 78.78
N SER A 217 24.28 16.11 80.04
CA SER A 217 23.94 17.11 81.06
C SER A 217 24.36 16.75 82.50
N THR A 218 25.29 17.57 83.00
CA THR A 218 25.53 18.03 84.39
C THR A 218 25.94 17.02 85.46
N THR A 219 26.93 17.38 86.31
CA THR A 219 26.70 17.70 87.75
C THR A 219 27.99 18.18 88.44
N SER A 220 27.95 19.38 88.99
CA SER A 220 28.97 19.98 89.87
C SER A 220 29.20 19.20 91.17
N LYS A 221 30.43 18.72 91.37
CA LYS A 221 31.10 18.62 92.69
C LYS A 221 32.55 19.11 92.57
N LEU A 222 32.59 20.36 92.10
CA LEU A 222 33.70 21.26 91.84
C LEU A 222 34.37 21.74 93.14
N TYR A 223 34.58 20.87 94.15
CA TYR A 223 35.10 21.32 95.46
C TYR A 223 36.08 20.36 96.15
N GLN A 224 36.56 19.31 95.47
CA GLN A 224 37.65 18.44 95.97
C GLN A 224 38.94 18.57 95.11
N LEU A 225 39.17 19.78 94.61
CA LEU A 225 39.73 20.04 93.28
C LEU A 225 41.24 20.30 93.16
N GLU A 226 42.07 20.21 94.19
CA GLU A 226 43.52 20.52 94.04
C GLU A 226 44.44 19.29 94.08
N ALA A 227 44.11 18.25 94.86
CA ALA A 227 44.89 17.00 94.87
C ALA A 227 44.51 16.02 93.75
N MET A 228 43.29 16.13 93.22
CA MET A 228 42.80 15.32 92.09
C MET A 228 43.39 15.79 90.75
N VAL A 229 44.02 16.96 90.65
CA VAL A 229 44.43 17.57 89.36
C VAL A 229 45.51 16.78 88.62
N LEU A 230 46.47 16.19 89.35
CA LEU A 230 47.57 15.42 88.75
C LEU A 230 47.10 14.04 88.25
N ASP A 231 46.24 13.38 89.02
CA ASP A 231 45.59 12.11 88.66
C ASP A 231 44.52 12.32 87.56
N LYS A 232 43.80 13.45 87.62
CA LYS A 232 42.89 13.93 86.57
C LYS A 232 43.60 14.34 85.29
N GLN A 233 44.88 14.70 85.30
CA GLN A 233 45.64 14.98 84.07
C GLN A 233 45.99 13.69 83.30
N GLN A 234 46.22 12.58 84.02
CA GLN A 234 46.34 11.24 83.44
C GLN A 234 44.98 10.68 82.97
N GLU A 235 43.90 10.90 83.72
CA GLU A 235 42.54 10.61 83.23
C GLU A 235 42.10 11.56 82.10
N LEU A 236 42.54 12.83 82.07
CA LEU A 236 42.23 13.79 80.99
C LEU A 236 42.88 13.36 79.70
N THR A 237 44.14 12.91 79.74
CA THR A 237 44.80 12.38 78.55
C THR A 237 44.12 11.10 78.05
N SER A 238 43.73 10.20 78.95
CA SER A 238 42.90 9.03 78.60
C SER A 238 41.52 9.41 78.05
N LEU A 239 40.84 10.40 78.64
CA LEU A 239 39.53 10.88 78.19
C LEU A 239 39.64 11.68 76.89
N GLU A 240 40.73 12.42 76.66
CA GLU A 240 41.03 13.12 75.41
C GLU A 240 41.32 12.12 74.30
N GLU A 241 42.03 11.02 74.59
CA GLU A 241 42.20 9.89 73.67
C GLU A 241 40.85 9.21 73.37
N MET A 242 40.01 8.97 74.38
CA MET A 242 38.66 8.42 74.19
C MET A 242 37.75 9.37 73.41
N ILE A 243 37.82 10.68 73.64
CA ILE A 243 37.07 11.70 72.90
C ILE A 243 37.58 11.79 71.46
N SER A 244 38.89 11.70 71.24
CA SER A 244 39.50 11.68 69.92
C SER A 244 39.08 10.44 69.14
N SER A 245 39.10 9.26 69.78
CA SER A 245 38.56 8.00 69.24
C SER A 245 37.06 8.11 68.93
N ALA A 246 36.27 8.65 69.85
CA ALA A 246 34.83 8.84 69.64
C ALA A 246 34.53 9.83 68.50
N ARG A 247 35.32 10.90 68.36
CA ARG A 247 35.21 11.85 67.23
C ARG A 247 35.58 11.20 65.91
N SER A 248 36.64 10.38 65.88
CA SER A 248 37.03 9.62 64.69
C SER A 248 35.92 8.66 64.26
N ASN A 249 35.37 7.88 65.20
CA ASN A 249 34.27 6.96 64.94
C ASN A 249 33.02 7.71 64.45
N ASN A 250 32.71 8.87 65.03
CA ASN A 250 31.59 9.70 64.59
C ASN A 250 31.80 10.25 63.16
N HIS A 251 33.02 10.62 62.80
CA HIS A 251 33.35 11.04 61.43
C HIS A 251 33.20 9.88 60.44
N GLU A 252 33.64 8.68 60.82
CA GLU A 252 33.49 7.47 60.01
C GLU A 252 32.01 7.12 59.78
N LEU A 253 31.18 7.22 60.83
CA LEU A 253 29.74 7.01 60.77
C LEU A 253 29.03 8.06 59.89
N ILE A 254 29.40 9.34 59.96
CA ILE A 254 28.88 10.37 59.05
C ILE A 254 29.23 10.04 57.60
N GLY A 255 30.47 9.62 57.34
CA GLY A 255 30.88 9.17 56.00
C GLY A 255 30.19 7.88 55.53
N MET A 256 29.72 7.04 56.44
CA MET A 256 28.84 5.90 56.10
C MET A 256 27.42 6.37 55.79
N LEU A 257 26.87 7.31 56.56
CA LEU A 257 25.54 7.89 56.33
C LEU A 257 25.46 8.57 54.96
N ASP A 258 26.45 9.40 54.62
CA ASP A 258 26.51 10.09 53.32
C ASP A 258 26.56 9.09 52.16
N ARG A 259 27.28 7.97 52.32
CA ARG A 259 27.33 6.87 51.35
C ARG A 259 25.96 6.21 51.18
N VAL A 260 25.30 5.87 52.28
CA VAL A 260 23.95 5.27 52.26
C VAL A 260 22.93 6.22 51.64
N GLU A 261 23.01 7.52 51.93
CA GLU A 261 22.14 8.52 51.32
C GLU A 261 22.38 8.69 49.82
N GLY A 262 23.64 8.67 49.39
CA GLY A 262 24.03 8.67 47.97
C GLY A 262 23.53 7.43 47.23
N GLU A 263 23.68 6.24 47.82
CA GLU A 263 23.15 4.99 47.27
C GLU A 263 21.62 5.04 47.17
N ARG A 264 20.93 5.52 48.21
CA ARG A 264 19.47 5.69 48.22
C ARG A 264 18.99 6.61 47.09
N ALA A 265 19.67 7.73 46.88
CA ALA A 265 19.34 8.66 45.80
C ALA A 265 19.53 8.00 44.41
N SER A 266 20.61 7.24 44.24
CA SER A 266 20.88 6.51 42.98
C SER A 266 19.83 5.44 42.68
N LEU A 267 19.37 4.71 43.71
CA LEU A 267 18.33 3.70 43.58
C LEU A 267 16.97 4.32 43.23
N TYR A 268 16.64 5.46 43.85
CA TYR A 268 15.40 6.18 43.56
C TYR A 268 15.36 6.69 42.11
N ALA A 269 16.48 7.23 41.61
CA ALA A 269 16.58 7.64 40.21
C ALA A 269 16.39 6.44 39.26
N ARG A 270 17.01 5.30 39.57
CA ARG A 270 16.88 4.07 38.78
C ARG A 270 15.44 3.52 38.79
N GLN A 271 14.75 3.61 39.93
CA GLN A 271 13.34 3.25 40.04
C GLN A 271 12.47 4.10 39.11
N GLN A 272 12.63 5.43 39.13
CA GLN A 272 11.85 6.32 38.25
C GLN A 272 12.11 6.04 36.77
N MET A 273 13.36 5.73 36.40
CA MET A 273 13.68 5.32 35.03
C MET A 273 12.93 4.04 34.63
N PHE A 274 12.96 3.01 35.47
CA PHE A 274 12.24 1.77 35.18
C PHE A 274 10.72 1.96 35.16
N GLU A 275 10.17 2.83 36.01
CA GLU A 275 8.73 3.14 36.00
C GLU A 275 8.33 3.84 34.70
N SER A 276 9.15 4.78 34.22
CA SER A 276 8.98 5.44 32.92
C SER A 276 9.12 4.47 31.74
N GLU A 277 10.06 3.52 31.79
CA GLU A 277 10.18 2.48 30.78
C GLU A 277 8.99 1.53 30.81
N ARG A 278 8.49 1.17 32.01
CA ARG A 278 7.33 0.31 32.18
C ARG A 278 6.07 0.95 31.63
N THR A 279 5.84 2.25 31.88
CA THR A 279 4.67 2.95 31.34
C THR A 279 4.71 2.99 29.82
N LYS A 280 5.83 3.41 29.22
CA LYS A 280 6.01 3.39 27.76
C LYS A 280 5.79 2.00 27.15
N PHE A 281 6.30 0.97 27.82
CA PHE A 281 6.13 -0.41 27.37
C PHE A 281 4.68 -0.89 27.51
N ASN A 282 3.98 -0.52 28.58
CA ASN A 282 2.55 -0.80 28.74
C ASN A 282 1.69 -0.09 27.69
N ASP A 283 2.02 1.16 27.36
CA ASP A 283 1.33 1.90 26.31
C ASP A 283 1.54 1.21 24.95
N TYR A 284 2.77 0.78 24.67
CA TYR A 284 3.09 0.00 23.47
C TYR A 284 2.34 -1.34 23.42
N VAL A 285 2.28 -2.07 24.55
CA VAL A 285 1.50 -3.33 24.66
C VAL A 285 0.02 -3.05 24.39
N SER A 286 -0.55 -2.01 24.99
CA SER A 286 -1.96 -1.66 24.84
C SER A 286 -2.30 -1.29 23.40
N SER A 287 -1.40 -0.55 22.72
CA SER A 287 -1.52 -0.26 21.29
C SER A 287 -1.54 -1.55 20.45
N LYS A 288 -0.61 -2.48 20.70
CA LYS A 288 -0.58 -3.77 19.99
C LYS A 288 -1.76 -4.68 20.31
N GLU A 289 -2.34 -4.61 21.51
CA GLU A 289 -3.58 -5.32 21.84
C GLU A 289 -4.77 -4.79 21.03
N ASN A 290 -4.89 -3.47 20.86
CA ASN A 290 -5.92 -2.86 20.02
C ASN A 290 -5.77 -3.26 18.55
N GLU A 291 -4.54 -3.23 18.01
CA GLU A 291 -4.23 -3.68 16.65
C GLU A 291 -4.63 -5.14 16.44
N PHE A 292 -4.27 -6.01 17.39
CA PHE A 292 -4.63 -7.42 17.37
C PHE A 292 -6.15 -7.63 17.39
N ALA A 293 -6.88 -6.94 18.26
CA ALA A 293 -8.33 -7.04 18.38
C ALA A 293 -9.05 -6.60 17.09
N ALA A 294 -8.59 -5.52 16.45
CA ALA A 294 -9.14 -5.04 15.19
C ALA A 294 -8.98 -6.09 14.06
N ARG A 295 -7.81 -6.72 13.95
CA ARG A 295 -7.56 -7.77 12.95
C ARG A 295 -8.38 -9.03 13.20
N GLU A 296 -8.55 -9.41 14.46
CA GLU A 296 -9.36 -10.56 14.85
C GLU A 296 -10.85 -10.34 14.49
N GLN A 297 -11.37 -9.12 14.68
CA GLN A 297 -12.72 -8.76 14.26
C GLN A 297 -12.91 -8.93 12.74
N VAL A 298 -11.96 -8.47 11.92
CA VAL A 298 -12.03 -8.63 10.45
C VAL A 298 -12.07 -10.11 10.06
N ILE A 299 -11.26 -10.96 10.70
CA ILE A 299 -11.30 -12.41 10.45
C ILE A 299 -12.68 -12.98 10.78
N HIS A 300 -13.25 -12.62 11.94
CA HIS A 300 -14.58 -13.09 12.34
C HIS A 300 -15.67 -12.70 11.35
N GLU A 301 -15.75 -11.43 10.96
CA GLU A 301 -16.75 -10.96 10.00
C GLU A 301 -16.69 -11.72 8.66
N LYS A 302 -15.47 -12.00 8.18
CA LYS A 302 -15.26 -12.76 6.93
C LYS A 302 -15.57 -14.25 7.09
N PHE A 303 -15.29 -14.82 8.27
CA PHE A 303 -15.61 -16.22 8.56
C PHE A 303 -17.13 -16.43 8.68
N ASP A 304 -17.84 -15.52 9.33
CA ASP A 304 -19.31 -15.56 9.41
C ASP A 304 -19.95 -15.46 8.02
N LEU A 305 -19.40 -14.61 7.16
CA LEU A 305 -19.82 -14.53 5.76
C LEU A 305 -19.61 -15.87 5.03
N LEU A 306 -18.47 -16.52 5.23
CA LEU A 306 -18.18 -17.85 4.65
C LEU A 306 -19.17 -18.90 5.16
N ASN A 307 -19.39 -18.98 6.46
CA ASN A 307 -20.36 -19.92 7.06
C ASN A 307 -21.78 -19.68 6.54
N SER A 308 -22.17 -18.42 6.36
CA SER A 308 -23.46 -18.07 5.75
C SER A 308 -23.58 -18.58 4.32
N VAL A 309 -22.51 -18.46 3.52
CA VAL A 309 -22.45 -18.98 2.16
C VAL A 309 -22.50 -20.51 2.17
N GLU A 310 -21.72 -21.18 3.00
CA GLU A 310 -21.76 -22.65 3.15
C GLU A 310 -23.15 -23.15 3.50
N THR A 311 -23.81 -22.50 4.45
CA THR A 311 -25.17 -22.86 4.87
C THR A 311 -26.17 -22.68 3.72
N ALA A 312 -26.02 -21.63 2.91
CA ALA A 312 -26.87 -21.41 1.75
C ALA A 312 -26.63 -22.46 0.64
N LEU A 313 -25.37 -22.84 0.42
CA LEU A 313 -24.98 -23.85 -0.57
C LEU A 313 -25.39 -25.27 -0.17
N ALA A 314 -25.32 -25.58 1.14
CA ALA A 314 -25.74 -26.87 1.69
C ALA A 314 -27.21 -27.19 1.37
N LYS A 315 -28.09 -26.17 1.26
CA LYS A 315 -29.49 -26.34 0.83
C LYS A 315 -29.62 -26.95 -0.57
N TYR A 316 -28.62 -26.77 -1.41
CA TYR A 316 -28.56 -27.28 -2.78
C TYR A 316 -27.66 -28.51 -2.91
N GLY A 317 -27.14 -29.04 -1.78
CA GLY A 317 -26.20 -30.16 -1.78
C GLY A 317 -24.83 -29.84 -2.39
N ILE A 318 -24.50 -28.54 -2.48
CA ILE A 318 -23.24 -28.07 -3.06
C ILE A 318 -22.28 -27.73 -1.92
N ASN A 319 -21.05 -28.21 -1.99
CA ASN A 319 -20.00 -27.83 -1.04
C ASN A 319 -19.12 -26.69 -1.58
N LEU A 320 -18.35 -26.05 -0.70
CA LEU A 320 -17.56 -24.87 -1.07
C LEU A 320 -16.47 -25.17 -2.12
N GLU A 321 -15.96 -26.40 -2.12
CA GLU A 321 -14.95 -26.88 -3.07
C GLU A 321 -15.54 -27.02 -4.49
N GLN A 322 -16.76 -27.53 -4.59
CA GLN A 322 -17.53 -27.60 -5.84
C GLN A 322 -17.84 -26.19 -6.37
N VAL A 323 -18.20 -25.24 -5.50
CA VAL A 323 -18.40 -23.85 -5.94
C VAL A 323 -17.13 -23.23 -6.48
N ARG A 324 -15.98 -23.46 -5.83
CA ARG A 324 -14.68 -23.00 -6.33
C ARG A 324 -14.33 -23.64 -7.68
N ALA A 325 -14.57 -24.94 -7.83
CA ALA A 325 -14.35 -25.63 -9.09
C ALA A 325 -15.23 -25.06 -10.22
N VAL A 326 -16.51 -24.79 -9.93
CA VAL A 326 -17.44 -24.19 -10.90
C VAL A 326 -17.03 -22.76 -11.25
N ALA A 327 -16.64 -21.93 -10.26
CA ALA A 327 -16.17 -20.58 -10.50
C ALA A 327 -14.93 -20.56 -11.41
N SER A 328 -13.95 -21.44 -11.13
CA SER A 328 -12.75 -21.62 -11.94
C SER A 328 -13.07 -22.07 -13.38
N LEU A 329 -14.02 -23.00 -13.56
CA LEU A 329 -14.45 -23.47 -14.88
C LEU A 329 -15.19 -22.38 -15.67
N LEU A 330 -16.10 -21.63 -15.03
CA LEU A 330 -16.81 -20.52 -15.67
C LEU A 330 -15.84 -19.44 -16.15
N GLN A 331 -14.82 -19.16 -15.36
CA GLN A 331 -13.73 -18.27 -15.74
C GLN A 331 -12.92 -18.80 -16.93
N GLN A 332 -12.49 -20.07 -16.90
CA GLN A 332 -11.75 -20.67 -18.03
C GLN A 332 -12.57 -20.58 -19.32
N ARG A 333 -13.88 -20.82 -19.23
CA ARG A 333 -14.80 -20.66 -20.35
C ARG A 333 -14.84 -19.21 -20.85
N ALA A 334 -14.97 -18.22 -19.97
CA ALA A 334 -14.99 -16.81 -20.37
C ALA A 334 -13.69 -16.38 -21.08
N LYS A 335 -12.54 -16.88 -20.61
CA LYS A 335 -11.24 -16.66 -21.27
C LYS A 335 -11.21 -17.25 -22.67
N LEU A 336 -11.64 -18.51 -22.83
CA LEU A 336 -11.72 -19.16 -24.14
C LEU A 336 -12.67 -18.44 -25.10
N GLU A 337 -13.81 -17.94 -24.59
CA GLU A 337 -14.75 -17.14 -25.39
C GLU A 337 -14.10 -15.84 -25.88
N THR A 338 -13.33 -15.18 -25.02
CA THR A 338 -12.59 -13.95 -25.37
C THR A 338 -11.51 -14.21 -26.41
N ASP A 339 -10.69 -15.25 -26.21
CA ASP A 339 -9.64 -15.67 -27.15
C ASP A 339 -10.23 -16.02 -28.52
N LEU A 340 -11.37 -16.71 -28.53
CA LEU A 340 -12.10 -17.06 -29.74
C LEU A 340 -12.60 -15.79 -30.45
N GLN A 341 -13.20 -14.85 -29.73
CA GLN A 341 -13.65 -13.57 -30.31
C GLN A 341 -12.49 -12.79 -30.94
N GLN A 342 -11.35 -12.70 -30.25
CA GLN A 342 -10.15 -12.05 -30.80
C GLN A 342 -9.64 -12.74 -32.07
N SER A 343 -9.68 -14.08 -32.11
CA SER A 343 -9.28 -14.85 -33.29
C SER A 343 -10.23 -14.62 -34.46
N ILE A 344 -11.54 -14.56 -34.20
CA ILE A 344 -12.57 -14.24 -35.20
C ILE A 344 -12.31 -12.85 -35.79
N VAL A 345 -12.09 -11.82 -34.97
CA VAL A 345 -11.80 -10.46 -35.45
C VAL A 345 -10.53 -10.43 -36.31
N LYS A 346 -9.46 -11.08 -35.87
CA LYS A 346 -8.21 -11.18 -36.66
C LYS A 346 -8.43 -11.86 -38.01
N ASN A 347 -9.24 -12.91 -38.05
CA ASN A 347 -9.57 -13.61 -39.31
C ASN A 347 -10.46 -12.74 -40.20
N GLN A 348 -11.43 -12.01 -39.64
CA GLN A 348 -12.26 -11.05 -40.35
C GLN A 348 -11.40 -9.98 -41.03
N ASP A 349 -10.42 -9.42 -40.32
CA ASP A 349 -9.49 -8.43 -40.85
C ASP A 349 -8.61 -8.98 -41.97
N ARG A 350 -8.10 -10.21 -41.82
CA ARG A 350 -7.34 -10.89 -42.88
C ARG A 350 -8.19 -11.09 -44.12
N LEU A 351 -9.44 -11.54 -43.95
CA LEU A 351 -10.38 -11.74 -45.05
C LEU A 351 -10.71 -10.41 -45.74
N ASN A 352 -10.99 -9.36 -44.99
CA ASN A 352 -11.26 -8.04 -45.53
C ASN A 352 -10.08 -7.49 -46.32
N LYS A 353 -8.84 -7.66 -45.82
CA LYS A 353 -7.62 -7.27 -46.55
C LYS A 353 -7.49 -8.05 -47.87
N ALA A 354 -7.72 -9.36 -47.86
CA ALA A 354 -7.67 -10.19 -49.07
C ALA A 354 -8.75 -9.77 -50.09
N ILE A 355 -9.98 -9.51 -49.64
CA ILE A 355 -11.07 -9.01 -50.49
C ILE A 355 -10.69 -7.66 -51.12
N GLN A 356 -10.12 -6.73 -50.35
CA GLN A 356 -9.69 -5.43 -50.88
C GLN A 356 -8.55 -5.55 -51.91
N GLN A 357 -7.62 -6.48 -51.71
CA GLN A 357 -6.57 -6.79 -52.68
C GLN A 357 -7.17 -7.31 -54.00
N GLU A 358 -8.08 -8.28 -53.92
CA GLU A 358 -8.75 -8.83 -55.11
C GLU A 358 -9.64 -7.80 -55.81
N TYR A 359 -10.34 -6.95 -55.06
CA TYR A 359 -11.11 -5.84 -55.63
C TYR A 359 -10.21 -4.86 -56.42
N THR A 360 -9.04 -4.53 -55.87
CA THR A 360 -8.06 -3.66 -56.54
C THR A 360 -7.54 -4.32 -57.82
N ARG A 361 -7.23 -5.62 -57.76
CA ARG A 361 -6.80 -6.41 -58.93
C ARG A 361 -7.87 -6.46 -60.01
N HIS A 362 -9.13 -6.67 -59.63
CA HIS A 362 -10.26 -6.68 -60.56
C HIS A 362 -10.41 -5.33 -61.28
N LYS A 363 -10.31 -4.21 -60.55
CA LYS A 363 -10.38 -2.86 -61.13
C LYS A 363 -9.26 -2.61 -62.16
N LEU A 364 -8.04 -3.11 -61.88
CA LEU A 364 -6.92 -3.01 -62.82
C LEU A 364 -7.17 -3.85 -64.09
N LEU A 365 -7.68 -5.07 -63.93
CA LEU A 365 -8.05 -5.95 -65.04
C LEU A 365 -9.16 -5.35 -65.91
N GLN A 366 -10.19 -4.74 -65.30
CA GLN A 366 -11.23 -4.01 -66.03
C GLN A 366 -10.62 -2.90 -66.88
N LYS A 367 -9.73 -2.08 -66.31
CA LYS A 367 -9.03 -1.01 -67.05
C LYS A 367 -8.21 -1.57 -68.22
N ARG A 368 -7.49 -2.67 -68.02
CA ARG A 368 -6.72 -3.33 -69.10
C ARG A 368 -7.62 -3.90 -70.18
N THR A 369 -8.77 -4.47 -69.79
CA THR A 369 -9.77 -5.00 -70.72
C THR A 369 -10.34 -3.89 -71.59
N THR A 370 -10.70 -2.74 -71.00
CA THR A 370 -11.15 -1.58 -71.78
C THR A 370 -10.07 -1.05 -72.72
N GLN A 371 -8.81 -1.05 -72.30
CA GLN A 371 -7.70 -0.63 -73.15
C GLN A 371 -7.49 -1.58 -74.33
N LEU A 372 -7.49 -2.89 -74.08
CA LEU A 372 -7.39 -3.91 -75.13
C LEU A 372 -8.55 -3.84 -76.11
N ASN A 373 -9.78 -3.62 -75.63
CA ASN A 373 -10.94 -3.45 -76.51
C ASN A 373 -10.79 -2.23 -77.44
N ASN A 374 -10.23 -1.12 -76.93
CA ASN A 374 -9.93 0.04 -77.75
C ASN A 374 -8.82 -0.26 -78.77
N GLU A 375 -7.74 -0.94 -78.36
CA GLU A 375 -6.65 -1.38 -79.25
C GLU A 375 -7.19 -2.31 -80.36
N ILE A 376 -8.07 -3.26 -80.03
CA ILE A 376 -8.74 -4.14 -80.99
C ILE A 376 -9.57 -3.32 -81.98
N ALA A 377 -10.42 -2.39 -81.50
CA ALA A 377 -11.24 -1.56 -82.36
C ALA A 377 -10.42 -0.67 -83.30
N GLU A 378 -9.23 -0.22 -82.89
CA GLU A 378 -8.28 0.47 -83.77
C GLU A 378 -7.71 -0.46 -84.85
N GLN A 379 -7.32 -1.68 -84.47
CA GLN A 379 -6.83 -2.67 -85.44
C GLN A 379 -7.91 -3.09 -86.44
N GLU A 380 -9.17 -3.23 -86.00
CA GLU A 380 -10.32 -3.50 -86.88
C GLU A 380 -10.51 -2.38 -87.91
N LYS A 381 -10.37 -1.11 -87.52
CA LYS A 381 -10.42 0.02 -88.48
C LYS A 381 -9.30 -0.04 -89.52
N VAL A 382 -8.09 -0.41 -89.09
CA VAL A 382 -6.95 -0.58 -90.01
C VAL A 382 -7.20 -1.75 -90.97
N LEU A 383 -7.74 -2.86 -90.45
CA LEU A 383 -8.10 -4.01 -91.26
C LEU A 383 -9.16 -3.65 -92.30
N ASP A 384 -10.23 -2.96 -91.89
CA ASP A 384 -11.29 -2.48 -92.80
C ASP A 384 -10.73 -1.55 -93.88
N PHE A 385 -9.83 -0.64 -93.52
CA PHE A 385 -9.13 0.21 -94.50
C PHE A 385 -8.33 -0.63 -95.50
N CYS A 386 -7.51 -1.57 -95.03
CA CYS A 386 -6.73 -2.46 -95.88
C CYS A 386 -7.61 -3.32 -96.80
N VAL A 387 -8.71 -3.88 -96.28
CA VAL A 387 -9.69 -4.66 -97.05
C VAL A 387 -10.32 -3.79 -98.14
N ASN A 388 -10.72 -2.56 -97.81
CA ASN A 388 -11.28 -1.61 -98.77
C ASN A 388 -10.27 -1.23 -99.86
N GLU A 389 -9.01 -1.00 -99.50
CA GLU A 389 -7.95 -0.67 -100.45
C GLU A 389 -7.58 -1.86 -101.35
N ILE A 390 -7.54 -3.08 -100.80
CA ILE A 390 -7.39 -4.32 -101.59
C ILE A 390 -8.56 -4.47 -102.57
N ASN A 391 -9.80 -4.25 -102.13
CA ASN A 391 -10.98 -4.32 -102.97
C ASN A 391 -10.99 -3.22 -104.05
N LYS A 392 -10.48 -2.03 -103.76
CA LYS A 392 -10.27 -0.96 -104.73
C LYS A 392 -9.22 -1.36 -105.77
N ARG A 393 -8.03 -1.81 -105.35
CA ARG A 393 -6.99 -2.31 -106.26
C ARG A 393 -7.44 -3.50 -107.10
N ARG A 394 -8.25 -4.40 -106.56
CA ARG A 394 -8.89 -5.49 -107.33
C ARG A 394 -9.82 -4.95 -108.41
N ARG A 395 -10.60 -3.91 -108.13
CA ARG A 395 -11.44 -3.21 -109.13
C ARG A 395 -10.58 -2.53 -110.20
N ASP A 396 -9.52 -1.84 -109.79
CA ASP A 396 -8.60 -1.16 -110.71
C ASP A 396 -7.84 -2.16 -111.61
N MET A 397 -7.39 -3.30 -111.07
CA MET A 397 -6.80 -4.39 -111.87
C MET A 397 -7.81 -5.09 -112.78
N ALA A 398 -9.07 -5.21 -112.36
CA ALA A 398 -10.13 -5.71 -113.23
C ALA A 398 -10.45 -4.74 -114.39
N ALA A 399 -10.26 -3.43 -114.19
CA ALA A 399 -10.37 -2.41 -115.22
C ALA A 399 -9.15 -2.34 -116.16
N LEU A 400 -7.99 -2.87 -115.74
CA LEU A 400 -6.76 -2.99 -116.54
C LEU A 400 -6.66 -4.30 -117.33
N LYS A 401 -7.67 -5.18 -117.28
CA LYS A 401 -7.75 -6.29 -118.24
C LYS A 401 -7.93 -5.71 -119.65
N PRO A 402 -7.05 -6.01 -120.61
CA PRO A 402 -7.23 -5.53 -121.98
C PRO A 402 -8.53 -6.09 -122.57
N GLN A 403 -9.35 -5.21 -123.13
CA GLN A 403 -10.32 -5.58 -124.14
C GLN A 403 -9.54 -5.81 -125.45
N GLY A 404 -9.51 -7.05 -125.96
CA GLY A 404 -8.83 -7.44 -127.20
C GLY A 404 -7.38 -7.86 -126.98
N GLU A 405 -6.86 -8.93 -127.60
CA GLU A 405 -6.39 -8.89 -129.01
C GLU A 405 -5.47 -7.71 -129.30
#